data_AF-A0AAE4INP6-F1
#
_entry.id   AF-A0AAE4INP6-F1
#
_cell.length_a   1.000
_cell.length_b   1.000
_cell.length_c   1.000
_cell.angle_alpha   90.00
_cell.angle_beta   90.00
_cell.angle_gamma   90.00
#
_symmetry.space_group_name_H-M   'P 1'
#
loop_
_entity.id
_entity.type
_entity.pdbx_description
1 polymer ?
#
loop_
_entity_poly.entity_id
_entity_poly.type
_entity_poly.pdbx_seq_one_letter_code
_entity_poly.pdbx_strand_id
1 'polypeptide(L)'
;MSIHILNGDSLWHHFPHQIAGDKLVMRECLMDGPVAASLEQELDLFYQDRVTFLSALSDEDISLERYVKEVGGVFEKIQSITDHSNLYLWFEHDLFCQVNCWFILWLIARDTSHDYHAWMVHPKEEEPYSFAAHTTDELVHAFEHAQPVTELEQLGKLWPAFCNQDNQRLVTLAHALESTYPFLMPAIQAHLDRQTTDESPGRPIQTLMQIKQSSPEASFGEIFQEFSRREGIYGMGDLQVQQLLRSHT
;
A
#
# COMPACT_ATOMS: atom_id res chain seq x y z
N MET A 1 19.28 -5.20 -15.03
CA MET A 1 17.92 -5.81 -15.24
C MET A 1 16.87 -4.83 -14.74
N SER A 2 15.65 -4.80 -15.29
CA SER A 2 14.57 -3.94 -14.76
C SER A 2 13.47 -4.80 -14.15
N ILE A 3 13.07 -4.44 -12.93
CA ILE A 3 12.00 -5.10 -12.19
C ILE A 3 11.00 -4.03 -11.76
N HIS A 4 9.72 -4.26 -12.02
CA HIS A 4 8.62 -3.36 -11.71
C HIS A 4 7.78 -3.98 -10.60
N ILE A 5 7.75 -3.33 -9.44
CA ILE A 5 6.91 -3.71 -8.31
C ILE A 5 5.64 -2.88 -8.39
N LEU A 6 4.51 -3.55 -8.60
CA LEU A 6 3.19 -2.93 -8.77
C LEU A 6 2.35 -3.16 -7.52
N ASN A 7 1.60 -2.15 -7.06
CA ASN A 7 0.77 -2.26 -5.86
C ASN A 7 -0.50 -3.12 -6.01
N GLY A 8 -0.85 -3.57 -7.22
CA GLY A 8 -2.04 -4.40 -7.43
C GLY A 8 -2.28 -4.79 -8.88
N ASP A 9 -3.28 -5.65 -9.08
CA ASP A 9 -3.61 -6.20 -10.40
C ASP A 9 -4.22 -5.16 -11.35
N SER A 10 -4.86 -4.11 -10.82
CA SER A 10 -5.43 -3.02 -11.61
C SER A 10 -4.37 -2.43 -12.55
N LEU A 11 -3.19 -2.07 -12.03
CA LEU A 11 -2.06 -1.59 -12.85
C LEU A 11 -1.43 -2.68 -13.70
N TRP A 12 -1.40 -3.91 -13.21
CA TRP A 12 -0.83 -5.03 -13.97
C TRP A 12 -1.58 -5.29 -15.28
N HIS A 13 -2.92 -5.20 -15.28
CA HIS A 13 -3.77 -5.51 -16.43
C HIS A 13 -3.61 -4.52 -17.60
N HIS A 14 -3.33 -3.25 -17.34
CA HIS A 14 -3.12 -2.23 -18.38
C HIS A 14 -1.69 -1.70 -18.43
N PHE A 15 -0.74 -2.38 -17.78
CA PHE A 15 0.67 -1.98 -17.77
C PHE A 15 1.22 -1.86 -19.21
N PRO A 16 1.87 -0.74 -19.58
CA PRO A 16 2.35 -0.52 -20.94
C PRO A 16 3.29 -1.63 -21.40
N HIS A 17 2.96 -2.28 -22.53
CA HIS A 17 3.78 -3.34 -23.11
C HIS A 17 5.16 -2.84 -23.61
N GLN A 18 5.30 -1.52 -23.80
CA GLN A 18 6.54 -0.86 -24.18
C GLN A 18 7.54 -0.79 -23.03
N ILE A 19 7.08 -0.84 -21.77
CA ILE A 19 7.94 -0.85 -20.60
C ILE A 19 8.43 -2.29 -20.39
N ALA A 20 9.69 -2.53 -20.73
CA ALA A 20 10.33 -3.83 -20.60
C ALA A 20 10.85 -4.08 -19.18
N GLY A 21 10.75 -5.32 -18.74
CA GLY A 21 11.20 -5.75 -17.41
C GLY A 21 10.28 -6.78 -16.80
N ASP A 22 10.72 -7.40 -15.72
CA ASP A 22 9.89 -8.34 -14.97
C ASP A 22 8.91 -7.57 -14.09
N LYS A 23 7.71 -8.12 -13.92
CA LYS A 23 6.66 -7.54 -13.07
C LYS A 23 6.45 -8.40 -11.84
N LEU A 24 6.50 -7.78 -10.68
CA LEU A 24 6.11 -8.36 -9.39
C LEU A 24 4.90 -7.57 -8.89
N VAL A 25 3.83 -8.26 -8.51
CA VAL A 25 2.60 -7.61 -8.03
C VAL A 25 2.48 -7.85 -6.54
N MET A 26 2.44 -6.76 -5.77
CA MET A 26 2.22 -6.75 -4.33
C MET A 26 0.72 -6.93 -4.04
N ARG A 27 0.24 -8.17 -4.09
CA ARG A 27 -1.16 -8.52 -3.79
C ARG A 27 -1.41 -8.59 -2.30
N GLU A 28 -1.24 -7.46 -1.63
CA GLU A 28 -1.35 -7.37 -0.18
C GLU A 28 -2.11 -6.13 0.24
N CYS A 29 -2.71 -6.21 1.43
CA CYS A 29 -3.46 -5.14 2.06
C CYS A 29 -2.84 -4.87 3.44
N LEU A 30 -1.55 -4.51 3.47
CA LEU A 30 -0.79 -4.39 4.73
C LEU A 30 -1.24 -3.22 5.61
N MET A 31 -2.03 -2.30 5.07
CA MET A 31 -2.70 -1.25 5.85
C MET A 31 -3.65 -1.83 6.90
N ASP A 32 -4.17 -3.04 6.69
CA ASP A 32 -5.17 -3.67 7.55
C ASP A 32 -4.75 -5.08 7.99
N GLY A 33 -5.28 -5.52 9.13
CA GLY A 33 -4.95 -6.80 9.75
C GLY A 33 -3.58 -6.86 10.46
N PRO A 34 -3.23 -8.01 11.04
CA PRO A 34 -2.00 -8.21 11.78
C PRO A 34 -0.77 -8.14 10.86
N VAL A 35 0.24 -7.36 11.26
CA VAL A 35 1.50 -7.20 10.52
C VAL A 35 2.75 -7.27 11.40
N ALA A 36 2.60 -7.27 12.72
CA ALA A 36 3.71 -7.20 13.67
C ALA A 36 4.69 -8.37 13.52
N ALA A 37 4.18 -9.58 13.29
CA ALA A 37 4.99 -10.78 13.07
C ALA A 37 5.98 -10.67 11.90
N SER A 38 5.77 -9.73 10.96
CA SER A 38 6.74 -9.49 9.88
C SER A 38 8.12 -9.08 10.41
N LEU A 39 8.20 -8.50 11.61
CA LEU A 39 9.45 -8.05 12.22
C LEU A 39 10.25 -9.19 12.87
N GLU A 40 9.67 -10.37 13.06
CA GLU A 40 10.19 -11.43 13.96
C GLU A 40 11.21 -12.40 13.33
N GLN A 41 11.90 -11.99 12.25
CA GLN A 41 12.87 -12.79 11.45
C GLN A 41 12.31 -14.06 10.79
N GLU A 42 11.29 -14.71 11.34
CA GLU A 42 10.59 -15.85 10.74
C GLU A 42 9.23 -15.43 10.17
N LEU A 43 9.11 -15.42 8.84
CA LEU A 43 7.90 -14.96 8.14
C LEU A 43 6.71 -15.93 8.22
N ASP A 44 6.91 -17.15 8.74
CA ASP A 44 5.86 -18.18 8.79
C ASP A 44 4.65 -17.75 9.63
N LEU A 45 4.89 -17.14 10.80
CA LEU A 45 3.83 -16.61 11.64
C LEU A 45 3.10 -15.46 10.94
N PHE A 46 3.86 -14.57 10.30
CA PHE A 46 3.29 -13.49 9.50
C PHE A 46 2.36 -14.04 8.42
N TYR A 47 2.77 -15.04 7.64
CA TYR A 47 1.94 -15.64 6.59
C TYR A 47 0.67 -16.29 7.14
N GLN A 48 0.73 -16.98 8.28
CA GLN A 48 -0.45 -17.58 8.92
C GLN A 48 -1.45 -16.51 9.38
N ASP A 49 -0.96 -15.45 10.01
CA ASP A 49 -1.76 -14.31 10.45
C ASP A 49 -2.45 -13.61 9.27
N ARG A 50 -1.70 -13.38 8.18
CA ARG A 50 -2.23 -12.77 6.95
C ARG A 50 -3.32 -13.62 6.32
N VAL A 51 -3.08 -14.92 6.14
CA VAL A 51 -4.08 -15.84 5.58
C VAL A 51 -5.35 -15.85 6.42
N THR A 52 -5.22 -15.95 7.74
CA THR A 52 -6.37 -15.94 8.66
C THR A 52 -7.19 -14.66 8.50
N PHE A 53 -6.53 -13.51 8.45
CA PHE A 53 -7.17 -12.22 8.28
C PHE A 53 -7.85 -12.07 6.91
N LEU A 54 -7.14 -12.36 5.82
CA LEU A 54 -7.64 -12.18 4.47
C LEU A 54 -8.79 -13.14 4.15
N SER A 55 -8.72 -14.38 4.64
CA SER A 55 -9.83 -15.34 4.52
C SER A 55 -11.10 -14.82 5.19
N ALA A 56 -10.96 -14.25 6.40
CA ALA A 56 -12.08 -13.65 7.11
C ALA A 56 -12.62 -12.38 6.43
N LEU A 57 -11.75 -11.56 5.83
CA LEU A 57 -12.13 -10.33 5.13
C LEU A 57 -12.90 -10.62 3.84
N SER A 58 -12.49 -11.65 3.10
CA SER A 58 -13.07 -12.03 1.79
C SER A 58 -14.20 -13.05 1.88
N ASP A 59 -14.39 -13.71 3.03
CA ASP A 59 -15.26 -14.89 3.17
C ASP A 59 -14.84 -16.04 2.23
N GLU A 60 -13.54 -16.13 1.93
CA GLU A 60 -12.92 -17.18 1.11
C GLU A 60 -11.87 -17.96 1.91
N ASP A 61 -11.74 -19.27 1.66
CA ASP A 61 -10.69 -20.09 2.27
C ASP A 61 -9.38 -19.96 1.48
N ILE A 62 -8.54 -19.01 1.88
CA ILE A 62 -7.22 -18.80 1.28
C ILE A 62 -6.27 -19.86 1.84
N SER A 63 -5.72 -20.69 0.96
CA SER A 63 -4.69 -21.66 1.34
C SER A 63 -3.37 -20.97 1.67
N LEU A 64 -2.75 -21.35 2.80
CA LEU A 64 -1.40 -20.92 3.18
C LEU A 64 -0.37 -21.25 2.10
N GLU A 65 -0.44 -22.43 1.49
CA GLU A 65 0.50 -22.83 0.42
C GLU A 65 0.39 -21.87 -0.78
N ARG A 66 -0.85 -21.56 -1.19
CA ARG A 66 -1.10 -20.63 -2.30
C ARG A 66 -0.58 -19.24 -1.96
N TYR A 67 -0.91 -18.75 -0.76
CA TYR A 67 -0.49 -17.44 -0.29
C TYR A 67 1.04 -17.31 -0.23
N VAL A 68 1.75 -18.27 0.36
CA VAL A 68 3.22 -18.27 0.41
C VAL A 68 3.81 -18.29 -0.98
N LYS A 69 3.26 -19.10 -1.90
CA LYS A 69 3.73 -19.16 -3.29
C LYS A 69 3.55 -17.84 -4.04
N GLU A 70 2.40 -17.19 -3.87
CA GLU A 70 2.04 -15.98 -4.63
C GLU A 70 2.63 -14.70 -4.01
N VAL A 71 2.55 -14.55 -2.69
CA VAL A 71 2.99 -13.36 -1.94
C VAL A 71 4.41 -13.57 -1.40
N GLY A 72 4.66 -14.66 -0.67
CA GLY A 72 5.99 -14.97 -0.14
C GLY A 72 7.04 -15.10 -1.27
N GLY A 73 6.67 -15.73 -2.39
CA GLY A 73 7.51 -15.81 -3.58
C GLY A 73 7.83 -14.47 -4.23
N VAL A 74 7.01 -13.42 -4.02
CA VAL A 74 7.36 -12.04 -4.42
C VAL A 74 8.42 -11.48 -3.48
N PHE A 75 8.29 -11.69 -2.17
CA PHE A 75 9.27 -11.21 -1.18
C PHE A 75 10.62 -11.86 -1.38
N GLU A 76 10.66 -13.18 -1.58
CA GLU A 76 11.88 -13.93 -1.89
C GLU A 76 12.54 -13.41 -3.17
N LYS A 77 11.76 -13.13 -4.22
CA LYS A 77 12.29 -12.53 -5.46
C LYS A 77 12.90 -11.16 -5.24
N ILE A 78 12.27 -10.32 -4.40
CA ILE A 78 12.79 -8.98 -4.08
C ILE A 78 14.08 -9.07 -3.27
N GLN A 79 14.16 -10.00 -2.32
CA GLN A 79 15.35 -10.21 -1.49
C GLN A 79 16.51 -10.89 -2.24
N SER A 80 16.23 -11.57 -3.35
CA SER A 80 17.23 -12.25 -4.18
C SER A 80 17.64 -11.44 -5.43
N ILE A 81 17.25 -10.16 -5.51
CA ILE A 81 17.62 -9.29 -6.62
C ILE A 81 19.14 -9.12 -6.65
N THR A 82 19.76 -9.50 -7.76
CA THR A 82 21.19 -9.41 -7.95
C THR A 82 21.65 -7.98 -8.27
N ASP A 83 22.95 -7.75 -8.07
CA ASP A 83 23.66 -6.52 -8.41
C ASP A 83 23.35 -5.99 -9.82
N HIS A 84 23.34 -4.67 -9.93
CA HIS A 84 23.08 -3.84 -11.11
C HIS A 84 21.65 -3.96 -11.69
N SER A 85 20.67 -4.17 -10.82
CA SER A 85 19.24 -4.14 -11.17
C SER A 85 18.62 -2.76 -10.89
N ASN A 86 17.64 -2.35 -11.72
CA ASN A 86 16.77 -1.20 -11.47
C ASN A 86 15.43 -1.70 -10.95
N LEU A 87 15.05 -1.24 -9.77
CA LEU A 87 13.80 -1.59 -9.10
C LEU A 87 12.86 -0.40 -9.16
N TYR A 88 11.81 -0.50 -9.97
CA TYR A 88 10.80 0.55 -10.12
C TYR A 88 9.60 0.27 -9.22
N LEU A 89 9.35 1.17 -8.27
CA LEU A 89 8.28 1.10 -7.29
C LEU A 89 7.07 1.89 -7.79
N TRP A 90 6.00 1.20 -8.19
CA TRP A 90 4.75 1.79 -8.68
C TRP A 90 3.69 1.77 -7.58
N PHE A 91 3.71 2.81 -6.75
CA PHE A 91 2.79 2.97 -5.63
C PHE A 91 2.18 4.37 -5.67
N GLU A 92 0.85 4.46 -5.56
CA GLU A 92 0.14 5.72 -5.43
C GLU A 92 0.38 6.38 -4.07
N HIS A 93 -0.10 7.62 -3.91
CA HIS A 93 0.13 8.45 -2.73
C HIS A 93 -0.88 8.21 -1.58
N ASP A 94 -1.88 7.36 -1.78
CA ASP A 94 -2.84 7.00 -0.73
C ASP A 94 -2.23 6.07 0.32
N LEU A 95 -2.87 5.98 1.49
CA LEU A 95 -2.37 5.20 2.61
C LEU A 95 -2.23 3.70 2.29
N PHE A 96 -3.16 3.10 1.55
CA PHE A 96 -3.08 1.69 1.19
C PHE A 96 -1.78 1.39 0.43
N CYS A 97 -1.51 2.17 -0.60
CA CYS A 97 -0.32 2.05 -1.42
C CYS A 97 0.95 2.36 -0.64
N GLN A 98 0.92 3.40 0.20
CA GLN A 98 2.08 3.80 0.98
C GLN A 98 2.48 2.74 2.01
N VAL A 99 1.54 2.09 2.71
CA VAL A 99 1.90 1.03 3.67
C VAL A 99 2.57 -0.17 2.98
N ASN A 100 2.07 -0.59 1.81
CA ASN A 100 2.71 -1.63 1.02
C ASN A 100 4.12 -1.19 0.53
N CYS A 101 4.26 0.06 0.11
CA CYS A 101 5.54 0.63 -0.30
C CYS A 101 6.55 0.65 0.87
N TRP A 102 6.13 1.05 2.07
CA TRP A 102 6.99 1.07 3.26
C TRP A 102 7.53 -0.32 3.59
N PHE A 103 6.71 -1.37 3.44
CA PHE A 103 7.15 -2.75 3.61
C PHE A 103 8.23 -3.13 2.60
N ILE A 104 8.05 -2.82 1.32
CA ILE A 104 9.07 -3.08 0.28
C ILE A 104 10.36 -2.31 0.56
N LEU A 105 10.25 -1.02 0.88
CA LEU A 105 11.40 -0.17 1.23
C LEU A 105 12.14 -0.72 2.45
N TRP A 106 11.42 -1.21 3.45
CA TRP A 106 12.01 -1.88 4.61
C TRP A 106 12.70 -3.20 4.26
N LEU A 107 12.11 -4.04 3.40
CA LEU A 107 12.72 -5.29 2.97
C LEU A 107 14.06 -5.04 2.28
N ILE A 108 14.09 -4.10 1.34
CA ILE A 108 15.28 -3.81 0.55
C ILE A 108 16.33 -3.05 1.39
N ALA A 109 15.92 -2.13 2.28
CA ALA A 109 16.84 -1.40 3.15
C ALA A 109 17.62 -2.30 4.14
N ARG A 110 17.09 -3.49 4.46
CA ARG A 110 17.74 -4.44 5.38
C ARG A 110 18.88 -5.21 4.75
N ASP A 111 18.93 -5.29 3.43
CA ASP A 111 19.93 -6.05 2.72
C ASP A 111 20.90 -5.11 1.99
N THR A 112 21.96 -4.74 2.69
CA THR A 112 23.02 -3.86 2.18
C THR A 112 24.05 -4.60 1.32
N SER A 113 23.87 -5.91 1.10
CA SER A 113 24.82 -6.73 0.33
C SER A 113 24.60 -6.64 -1.19
N HIS A 114 23.44 -6.10 -1.61
CA HIS A 114 23.06 -5.99 -3.02
C HIS A 114 23.27 -4.57 -3.57
N ASP A 115 23.79 -4.48 -4.79
CA ASP A 115 24.00 -3.23 -5.52
C ASP A 115 22.87 -2.98 -6.54
N TYR A 116 21.65 -2.67 -6.10
CA TYR A 116 20.55 -2.26 -6.99
C TYR A 116 20.20 -0.77 -6.84
N HIS A 117 19.60 -0.20 -7.89
CA HIS A 117 19.05 1.15 -7.88
C HIS A 117 17.54 1.10 -7.75
N ALA A 118 16.99 1.69 -6.68
CA ALA A 118 15.55 1.84 -6.51
C ALA A 118 15.08 3.18 -7.08
N TRP A 119 13.95 3.13 -7.79
CA TRP A 119 13.31 4.26 -8.45
C TRP A 119 11.84 4.30 -8.04
N MET A 120 11.33 5.46 -7.70
CA MET A 120 9.92 5.65 -7.41
C MET A 120 9.22 6.23 -8.63
N VAL A 121 8.16 5.57 -9.06
CA VAL A 121 7.31 6.03 -10.14
C VAL A 121 6.10 6.70 -9.53
N HIS A 122 5.87 7.96 -9.91
CA HIS A 122 4.81 8.77 -9.32
C HIS A 122 3.57 8.82 -10.23
N PRO A 123 2.37 8.77 -9.64
CA PRO A 123 1.16 9.13 -10.36
C PRO A 123 1.18 10.62 -10.70
N LYS A 124 0.22 11.03 -11.53
CA LYS A 124 0.02 12.45 -11.84
C LYS A 124 -0.51 13.18 -10.62
N GLU A 125 -0.14 14.45 -10.48
CA GLU A 125 -0.56 15.26 -9.33
C GLU A 125 -2.08 15.42 -9.26
N GLU A 126 -2.79 15.47 -10.40
CA GLU A 126 -4.24 15.58 -10.44
C GLU A 126 -4.96 14.29 -10.05
N GLU A 127 -4.28 13.14 -10.17
CA GLU A 127 -4.82 11.80 -9.89
C GLU A 127 -3.84 10.99 -9.04
N PRO A 128 -3.54 11.45 -7.80
CA PRO A 128 -2.45 10.91 -7.00
C PRO A 128 -2.75 9.52 -6.42
N TYR A 129 -3.98 9.02 -6.57
CA TYR A 129 -4.51 7.79 -5.95
C TYR A 129 -4.99 6.75 -6.97
N SER A 130 -4.70 6.92 -8.27
CA SER A 130 -5.10 5.91 -9.26
C SER A 130 -4.24 5.89 -10.51
N PHE A 131 -3.27 4.99 -10.58
CA PHE A 131 -2.60 4.63 -11.85
C PHE A 131 -3.55 3.93 -12.83
N ALA A 132 -4.64 3.34 -12.33
CA ALA A 132 -5.65 2.70 -13.16
C ALA A 132 -6.40 3.71 -14.06
N ALA A 133 -6.45 4.98 -13.67
CA ALA A 133 -7.05 6.05 -14.46
C ALA A 133 -6.13 6.55 -15.59
N HIS A 134 -4.81 6.30 -15.49
CA HIS A 134 -3.83 6.78 -16.45
C HIS A 134 -3.90 6.03 -17.78
N THR A 135 -3.75 6.80 -18.85
CA THR A 135 -3.52 6.29 -20.20
C THR A 135 -2.12 5.67 -20.31
N THR A 136 -1.92 4.86 -21.36
CA THR A 136 -0.62 4.23 -21.63
C THR A 136 0.52 5.24 -21.75
N ASP A 137 0.30 6.38 -22.43
CA ASP A 137 1.33 7.41 -22.62
C ASP A 137 1.71 8.09 -21.30
N GLU A 138 0.74 8.25 -20.39
CA GLU A 138 0.98 8.84 -19.07
C GLU A 138 1.76 7.90 -18.16
N LEU A 139 1.51 6.60 -18.24
CA LEU A 139 2.30 5.58 -17.52
C LEU A 139 3.72 5.50 -18.07
N VAL A 140 3.90 5.55 -19.40
CA VAL A 140 5.24 5.62 -20.01
C VAL A 140 5.97 6.88 -19.57
N HIS A 141 5.30 8.04 -19.57
CA HIS A 141 5.88 9.28 -19.10
C HIS A 141 6.29 9.20 -17.62
N ALA A 142 5.44 8.65 -16.74
CA ALA A 142 5.75 8.46 -15.33
C ALA A 142 6.99 7.57 -15.13
N PHE A 143 7.11 6.49 -15.91
CA PHE A 143 8.28 5.62 -15.90
C PHE A 143 9.57 6.35 -16.32
N GLU A 144 9.53 7.12 -17.42
CA GLU A 144 10.68 7.88 -17.92
C GLU A 144 11.14 8.97 -16.95
N HIS A 145 10.23 9.45 -16.09
CA HIS A 145 10.48 10.48 -15.08
C HIS A 145 10.56 9.92 -13.65
N ALA A 146 10.77 8.61 -13.51
CA ALA A 146 10.94 7.98 -12.20
C ALA A 146 12.09 8.64 -11.43
N GLN A 147 11.88 8.90 -10.15
CA GLN A 147 12.86 9.57 -9.29
C GLN A 147 13.67 8.54 -8.51
N PRO A 148 14.99 8.72 -8.34
CA PRO A 148 15.77 7.80 -7.52
C PRO A 148 15.27 7.85 -6.07
N VAL A 149 15.15 6.67 -5.45
CA VAL A 149 14.85 6.59 -4.01
C VAL A 149 16.09 7.03 -3.24
N THR A 150 16.02 8.22 -2.66
CA THR A 150 16.99 8.76 -1.70
C THR A 150 16.52 8.48 -0.27
N GLU A 151 17.41 8.52 0.73
CA GLU A 151 17.05 8.29 2.14
C GLU A 151 16.40 6.91 2.43
N LEU A 152 16.81 5.86 1.68
CA LEU A 152 16.24 4.51 1.80
C LEU A 152 16.22 3.98 3.24
N GLU A 153 17.26 4.25 4.03
CA GLU A 153 17.32 3.84 5.43
C GLU A 153 16.24 4.52 6.29
N GLN A 154 15.90 5.78 6.01
CA GLN A 154 14.83 6.50 6.74
C GLN A 154 13.45 6.04 6.29
N LEU A 155 13.26 5.88 4.98
CA LEU A 155 12.03 5.35 4.40
C LEU A 155 11.71 3.94 4.94
N GLY A 156 12.72 3.07 5.01
CA GLY A 156 12.58 1.72 5.58
C GLY A 156 12.19 1.71 7.06
N LYS A 157 12.35 2.82 7.81
CA LYS A 157 11.91 2.92 9.22
C LYS A 157 10.41 3.19 9.36
N LEU A 158 9.70 3.53 8.28
CA LEU A 158 8.25 3.74 8.31
C LEU A 158 7.50 2.45 8.60
N TRP A 159 7.92 1.32 8.01
CA TRP A 159 7.29 0.02 8.25
C TRP A 159 7.34 -0.44 9.72
N PRO A 160 8.50 -0.53 10.40
CA PRO A 160 8.53 -0.93 11.80
C PRO A 160 7.82 0.08 12.71
N ALA A 161 7.81 1.37 12.38
CA ALA A 161 7.01 2.35 13.13
C ALA A 161 5.50 2.07 12.99
N PHE A 162 5.04 1.76 11.77
CA PHE A 162 3.66 1.36 11.50
C PHE A 162 3.27 0.07 12.24
N CYS A 163 4.07 -0.99 12.15
CA CYS A 163 3.80 -2.26 12.82
C CYS A 163 3.68 -2.13 14.35
N ASN A 164 4.48 -1.25 14.95
CA ASN A 164 4.49 -1.00 16.39
C ASN A 164 3.47 0.07 16.82
N GLN A 165 2.65 0.59 15.90
CA GLN A 165 1.71 1.69 16.15
C GLN A 165 2.38 2.94 16.74
N ASP A 166 3.65 3.19 16.38
CA ASP A 166 4.42 4.35 16.84
C ASP A 166 4.10 5.58 15.98
N ASN A 167 2.92 6.15 16.24
CA ASN A 167 2.38 7.32 15.55
C ASN A 167 3.34 8.53 15.63
N GLN A 168 4.02 8.73 16.76
CA GLN A 168 4.96 9.83 16.93
C GLN A 168 6.18 9.66 16.03
N ARG A 169 6.70 8.43 15.91
CA ARG A 169 7.81 8.12 15.02
C ARG A 169 7.43 8.30 13.55
N LEU A 170 6.24 7.86 13.14
CA LEU A 170 5.72 8.07 11.79
C LEU A 170 5.72 9.56 11.42
N VAL A 171 5.11 10.41 12.27
CA VAL A 171 5.05 11.88 12.04
C VAL A 171 6.45 12.49 11.98
N THR A 172 7.37 12.05 12.85
CA THR A 172 8.75 12.55 12.86
C THR A 172 9.48 12.21 11.56
N LEU A 173 9.35 10.97 11.08
CA LEU A 173 9.94 10.54 9.82
C LEU A 173 9.34 11.30 8.63
N ALA A 174 8.02 11.49 8.61
CA ALA A 174 7.32 12.21 7.57
C ALA A 174 7.81 13.67 7.44
N HIS A 175 7.94 14.39 8.55
CA HIS A 175 8.48 15.75 8.55
C HIS A 175 9.94 15.82 8.08
N ALA A 176 10.77 14.86 8.51
CA ALA A 176 12.17 14.82 8.09
C ALA A 176 12.33 14.58 6.58
N LEU A 177 11.34 13.92 5.96
CA LEU A 177 11.34 13.52 4.56
C LEU A 177 10.47 14.41 3.66
N GLU A 178 9.75 15.38 4.23
CA GLU A 178 8.70 16.16 3.57
C GLU A 178 9.17 16.90 2.32
N SER A 179 10.41 17.42 2.31
CA SER A 179 10.94 18.14 1.15
C SER A 179 11.17 17.26 -0.08
N THR A 180 11.38 15.95 0.14
CA THR A 180 11.64 14.99 -0.93
C THR A 180 10.39 14.16 -1.24
N TYR A 181 9.60 13.85 -0.21
CA TYR A 181 8.46 12.94 -0.27
C TYR A 181 7.22 13.59 0.37
N PRO A 182 6.66 14.65 -0.27
CA PRO A 182 5.58 15.45 0.32
C PRO A 182 4.27 14.67 0.52
N PHE A 183 4.10 13.53 -0.17
CA PHE A 183 2.94 12.66 -0.03
C PHE A 183 2.94 11.83 1.26
N LEU A 184 4.07 11.69 1.95
CA LEU A 184 4.14 10.89 3.19
C LEU A 184 3.28 11.47 4.30
N MET A 185 3.31 12.80 4.49
CA MET A 185 2.56 13.44 5.57
C MET A 185 1.04 13.28 5.38
N PRO A 186 0.44 13.54 4.20
CA PRO A 186 -0.96 13.23 3.95
C PRO A 186 -1.35 11.77 4.22
N ALA A 187 -0.55 10.79 3.77
CA ALA A 187 -0.83 9.38 4.00
C ALA A 187 -0.77 9.03 5.50
N ILE A 188 0.25 9.51 6.21
CA ILE A 188 0.39 9.28 7.67
C ILE A 188 -0.72 9.97 8.43
N GLN A 189 -1.11 11.20 8.07
CA GLN A 189 -2.25 11.86 8.70
C GLN A 189 -3.54 11.05 8.49
N ALA A 190 -3.75 10.50 7.29
CA ALA A 190 -4.87 9.58 7.07
C ALA A 190 -4.78 8.36 8.00
N HIS A 191 -3.60 7.77 8.20
CA HIS A 191 -3.44 6.67 9.16
C HIS A 191 -3.84 7.05 10.58
N LEU A 192 -3.48 8.25 11.05
CA LEU A 192 -3.89 8.76 12.36
C LEU A 192 -5.41 8.98 12.41
N ASP A 193 -5.97 9.62 11.39
CA ASP A 193 -7.39 9.98 11.31
C ASP A 193 -8.32 8.76 11.25
N ARG A 194 -7.86 7.60 10.73
CA ARG A 194 -8.66 6.37 10.71
C ARG A 194 -8.71 5.62 12.02
N GLN A 195 -7.85 5.95 12.99
CA GLN A 195 -7.81 5.24 14.26
C GLN A 195 -9.08 5.52 15.06
N THR A 196 -9.68 4.45 15.58
CA THR A 196 -10.77 4.55 16.56
C THR A 196 -10.18 4.89 17.93
N THR A 197 -10.78 5.87 18.59
CA THR A 197 -10.48 6.28 19.96
C THR A 197 -11.75 6.26 20.79
N ASP A 198 -11.63 6.48 22.10
CA ASP A 198 -12.79 6.62 22.99
C ASP A 198 -13.72 7.78 22.58
N GLU A 199 -13.17 8.78 21.87
CA GLU A 199 -13.89 10.01 21.48
C GLU A 199 -14.37 9.99 20.02
N SER A 200 -13.82 9.12 19.17
CA SER A 200 -14.08 9.12 17.73
C SER A 200 -14.02 7.71 17.15
N PRO A 201 -14.99 7.30 16.32
CA PRO A 201 -14.88 6.03 15.61
C PRO A 201 -13.80 6.04 14.51
N GLY A 202 -13.22 7.21 14.19
CA GLY A 202 -12.28 7.40 13.09
C GLY A 202 -12.96 7.95 11.84
N ARG A 203 -12.22 8.77 11.07
CA ARG A 203 -12.74 9.53 9.92
C ARG A 203 -13.43 8.66 8.86
N PRO A 204 -12.91 7.48 8.44
CA PRO A 204 -13.59 6.63 7.47
C PRO A 204 -15.00 6.22 7.92
N ILE A 205 -15.13 5.80 9.18
CA ILE A 205 -16.42 5.37 9.75
C ILE A 205 -17.37 6.56 9.89
N GLN A 206 -16.88 7.73 10.33
CA GLN A 206 -17.67 8.95 10.37
C GLN A 206 -18.23 9.32 8.99
N THR A 207 -17.40 9.27 7.95
CA THR A 207 -17.83 9.57 6.58
C THR A 207 -18.86 8.55 6.08
N LEU A 208 -18.69 7.26 6.36
CA LEU A 208 -19.69 6.24 6.03
C LEU A 208 -21.04 6.49 6.74
N MET A 209 -21.01 6.86 8.02
CA MET A 209 -22.24 7.23 8.76
C MET A 209 -22.94 8.42 8.13
N GLN A 210 -22.19 9.46 7.72
CA GLN A 210 -22.74 10.64 7.05
C GLN A 210 -23.36 10.28 5.69
N ILE A 211 -22.70 9.44 4.90
CA ILE A 211 -23.23 8.98 3.60
C ILE A 211 -24.56 8.26 3.81
N LYS A 212 -24.62 7.28 4.72
CA LYS A 212 -25.85 6.55 5.05
C LYS A 212 -26.97 7.46 5.55
N GLN A 213 -26.65 8.45 6.40
CA GLN A 213 -27.64 9.40 6.90
C GLN A 213 -28.20 10.27 5.78
N SER A 214 -27.35 10.70 4.84
CA SER A 214 -27.77 11.53 3.70
C SER A 214 -28.51 10.75 2.61
N SER A 215 -28.23 9.45 2.48
CA SER A 215 -28.78 8.57 1.45
C SER A 215 -29.18 7.20 2.03
N PRO A 216 -30.28 7.11 2.82
CA PRO A 216 -30.62 5.88 3.55
C PRO A 216 -30.93 4.67 2.66
N GLU A 217 -31.42 4.90 1.45
CA GLU A 217 -31.79 3.86 0.48
C GLU A 217 -30.66 3.51 -0.51
N ALA A 218 -29.47 4.11 -0.36
CA ALA A 218 -28.34 3.87 -1.26
C ALA A 218 -27.87 2.41 -1.14
N SER A 219 -27.63 1.79 -2.29
CA SER A 219 -26.97 0.49 -2.38
C SER A 219 -25.52 0.59 -1.88
N PHE A 220 -24.93 -0.56 -1.55
CA PHE A 220 -23.50 -0.60 -1.18
C PHE A 220 -22.60 -0.02 -2.26
N GLY A 221 -22.87 -0.28 -3.55
CA GLY A 221 -22.09 0.26 -4.64
C GLY A 221 -22.11 1.79 -4.70
N GLU A 222 -23.28 2.41 -4.48
CA GLU A 222 -23.40 3.88 -4.42
C GLU A 222 -22.69 4.47 -3.19
N ILE A 223 -22.81 3.80 -2.03
CA ILE A 223 -22.08 4.20 -0.81
C ILE A 223 -20.57 4.12 -1.03
N PHE A 224 -20.08 3.03 -1.61
CA PHE A 224 -18.67 2.82 -1.90
C PHE A 224 -18.13 3.87 -2.86
N GLN A 225 -18.83 4.15 -3.97
CA GLN A 225 -18.43 5.19 -4.92
C GLN A 225 -18.33 6.57 -4.26
N GLU A 226 -19.31 6.97 -3.45
CA GLU A 226 -19.27 8.27 -2.77
C GLU A 226 -18.19 8.30 -1.67
N PHE A 227 -17.97 7.19 -0.98
CA PHE A 227 -16.88 7.06 -0.02
C PHE A 227 -15.52 7.22 -0.71
N SER A 228 -15.23 6.46 -1.77
CA SER A 228 -13.98 6.56 -2.52
C SER A 228 -13.76 7.97 -3.09
N ARG A 229 -14.84 8.66 -3.50
CA ARG A 229 -14.76 10.05 -3.95
C ARG A 229 -14.35 11.04 -2.84
N ARG A 230 -14.86 10.86 -1.61
CA ARG A 230 -14.55 11.74 -0.47
C ARG A 230 -13.24 11.40 0.22
N GLU A 231 -12.91 10.12 0.26
CA GLU A 231 -11.91 9.52 1.13
C GLU A 231 -10.87 8.72 0.34
N GLY A 232 -10.61 9.13 -0.91
CA GLY A 232 -9.62 8.48 -1.79
C GLY A 232 -8.20 8.39 -1.20
N ILE A 233 -7.86 9.29 -0.27
CA ILE A 233 -6.58 9.27 0.48
C ILE A 233 -6.33 7.95 1.23
N TYR A 234 -7.37 7.16 1.52
CA TYR A 234 -7.19 5.87 2.20
C TYR A 234 -6.89 4.71 1.26
N GLY A 235 -7.24 4.81 -0.04
CA GLY A 235 -7.09 3.71 -0.99
C GLY A 235 -7.84 2.43 -0.61
N MET A 236 -8.91 2.52 0.19
CA MET A 236 -9.64 1.33 0.67
C MET A 236 -10.42 0.63 -0.45
N GLY A 237 -10.28 -0.69 -0.49
CA GLY A 237 -11.08 -1.56 -1.36
C GLY A 237 -12.52 -1.75 -0.86
N ASP A 238 -13.36 -2.32 -1.71
CA ASP A 238 -14.77 -2.60 -1.42
C ASP A 238 -14.96 -3.52 -0.20
N LEU A 239 -14.18 -4.60 -0.08
CA LEU A 239 -14.23 -5.50 1.07
C LEU A 239 -13.92 -4.78 2.40
N GLN A 240 -12.92 -3.89 2.40
CA GLN A 240 -12.57 -3.12 3.60
C GLN A 240 -13.72 -2.16 3.99
N VAL A 241 -14.27 -1.45 3.01
CA VAL A 241 -15.40 -0.54 3.25
C VAL A 241 -16.65 -1.31 3.70
N GLN A 242 -16.91 -2.47 3.11
CA GLN A 242 -18.00 -3.34 3.52
C GLN A 242 -17.84 -3.82 4.96
N GLN A 243 -16.63 -4.18 5.37
CA GLN A 243 -16.34 -4.60 6.74
C GLN A 243 -16.50 -3.45 7.75
N LEU A 244 -16.05 -2.24 7.40
CA LEU A 244 -16.28 -1.04 8.23
C LEU A 244 -17.76 -0.76 8.44
N LEU A 245 -18.56 -0.90 7.37
CA LEU A 245 -20.01 -0.77 7.45
C LEU A 245 -20.63 -1.81 8.38
N ARG A 246 -20.28 -3.10 8.24
CA ARG A 246 -20.84 -4.19 9.05
C ARG A 246 -20.50 -4.10 10.54
N SER A 247 -19.31 -3.59 10.87
CA SER A 247 -18.81 -3.53 12.25
C SER A 247 -19.37 -2.35 13.06
N HIS A 248 -19.98 -1.36 12.41
CA HIS A 248 -20.41 -0.09 13.03
C HIS A 248 -21.87 0.29 12.71
N THR A 249 -22.67 -0.67 12.25
CA THR A 249 -24.12 -0.52 12.00
C THR A 249 -24.87 -1.72 12.53
#